data_AF-A0A2V2V1J0-F1
#
_entry.id   AF-A0A2V2V1J0-F1
#
_cell.length_a   1.000
_cell.length_b   1.000
_cell.length_c   1.000
_cell.angle_alpha   90.00
_cell.angle_beta   90.00
_cell.angle_gamma   90.00
#
_symmetry.space_group_name_H-M   'P 1'
#
loop_
_entity.id
_entity.type
_entity.pdbx_description
1 polymer ?
#
loop_
_entity_poly.entity_id
_entity_poly.type
_entity_poly.pdbx_seq_one_letter_code
_entity_poly.pdbx_strand_id
1 'polypeptide(L)'
;MTFDALLYSWFLLLQGAQPLLEALTERRKFDENTLHCVIVTVRDALDTLMLHAAKEMDATGNEEMLLEGLVELLDVATHPFTRQGAKLRESKRQSCHTSDENTEVLVKGLILRTMTALKERMITDDGAELLDAQHLHALLRSMARCPDSVNESHLQRAALLTRKVVEGILATLKGVAAPSIRHSMCLSLLGKAARRPVFDKNELMRSRDMSCQLVLDACDPPSGVKKPTIAADEVSHVTCTCVSLLRQATRASHITRAKVLEAIDFHLVMLSHAPNYDLGITDTVTFVCELLEGGVLDVGTGAAERYHRVVLLLSRLQFSLCDNQDVLCRLFFFFCSLAPHESLSESTLREWKRLYGIVMHQLLSSVRAVALGKNYVCGSDRPGTWEELLAFGRYHGALPLSLWYDACQIYFDKATVPLSSKCARALLSLRTRCKSHIGGVSTGKNKPSSLCASPLDFDSVRLLARVLHVILGEGVAAEDLMNEAAAWDVAQSAAENDEALSALLRGAQKCVQERQASKHVVMTFL
;
A
#
# COMPACT_ATOMS: atom_id res chain seq x y z
N MET A 1 -31.63 29.53 -1.66
CA MET A 1 -30.45 28.69 -1.36
C MET A 1 -30.04 29.03 0.05
N THR A 2 -29.96 28.05 0.96
CA THR A 2 -29.49 28.27 2.35
C THR A 2 -27.96 28.32 2.36
N PHE A 3 -27.36 28.87 3.42
CA PHE A 3 -25.91 28.91 3.56
C PHE A 3 -25.32 27.49 3.61
N ASP A 4 -25.94 26.58 4.37
CA ASP A 4 -25.55 25.16 4.43
C ASP A 4 -25.59 24.47 3.05
N ALA A 5 -26.64 24.71 2.26
CA ALA A 5 -26.74 24.10 0.93
C ALA A 5 -25.68 24.65 -0.04
N LEU A 6 -25.35 25.95 0.07
CA LEU A 6 -24.27 26.56 -0.70
C LEU A 6 -22.91 25.98 -0.27
N LEU A 7 -22.71 25.79 1.03
CA LEU A 7 -21.49 25.28 1.60
C LEU A 7 -21.22 23.82 1.18
N TYR A 8 -22.22 22.96 1.32
CA TYR A 8 -22.15 21.57 0.86
C TYR A 8 -21.90 21.49 -0.65
N SER A 9 -22.51 22.40 -1.44
CA SER A 9 -22.24 22.48 -2.88
C SER A 9 -20.77 22.81 -3.15
N TRP A 10 -20.18 23.77 -2.44
CA TRP A 10 -18.76 24.12 -2.56
C TRP A 10 -17.84 23.00 -2.10
N PHE A 11 -18.20 22.31 -1.02
CA PHE A 11 -17.50 21.13 -0.54
C PHE A 11 -17.41 20.05 -1.63
N LEU A 12 -18.53 19.72 -2.30
CA LEU A 12 -18.54 18.76 -3.40
C LEU A 12 -17.76 19.28 -4.63
N LEU A 13 -17.92 20.56 -4.98
CA LEU A 13 -17.21 21.16 -6.12
C LEU A 13 -15.69 21.12 -5.94
N LEU A 14 -15.19 21.35 -4.73
CA LEU A 14 -13.75 21.29 -4.44
C LEU A 14 -13.21 19.86 -4.45
N GLN A 15 -13.99 18.88 -3.97
CA GLN A 15 -13.62 17.47 -4.11
C GLN A 15 -13.52 17.04 -5.58
N GLY A 16 -14.42 17.56 -6.42
CA GLY A 16 -14.45 17.34 -7.87
C GLY A 16 -13.72 18.41 -8.68
N ALA A 17 -12.75 19.15 -8.12
CA ALA A 17 -12.19 20.32 -8.77
C ALA A 17 -11.53 20.01 -10.12
N GLN A 18 -10.80 18.90 -10.23
CA GLN A 18 -10.16 18.51 -11.49
C GLN A 18 -11.18 18.25 -12.63
N PRO A 19 -12.15 17.34 -12.49
CA PRO A 19 -13.13 17.10 -13.54
C PRO A 19 -13.98 18.34 -13.83
N LEU A 20 -14.24 19.19 -12.82
CA LEU A 20 -14.91 20.48 -13.03
C LEU A 20 -14.07 21.42 -13.92
N LEU A 21 -12.76 21.55 -13.65
CA LEU A 21 -11.86 22.38 -14.46
C LEU A 21 -11.73 21.85 -15.88
N GLU A 22 -11.64 20.53 -16.05
CA GLU A 22 -11.64 19.87 -17.36
C GLU A 22 -12.93 20.21 -18.11
N ALA A 23 -14.10 20.00 -17.52
CA ALA A 23 -15.39 20.32 -18.16
C ALA A 23 -15.56 21.81 -18.52
N LEU A 24 -15.04 22.72 -17.69
CA LEU A 24 -15.09 24.17 -17.94
C LEU A 24 -14.10 24.62 -19.04
N THR A 25 -13.05 23.85 -19.29
CA THR A 25 -12.01 24.16 -20.29
C THR A 25 -12.17 23.40 -21.61
N GLU A 26 -12.80 22.22 -21.61
CA GLU A 26 -12.99 21.34 -22.79
C GLU A 26 -13.69 22.03 -23.98
N ARG A 27 -14.58 23.00 -23.73
CA ARG A 27 -15.27 23.74 -24.80
C ARG A 27 -14.37 24.75 -25.53
N ARG A 28 -13.17 25.03 -25.01
CA ARG A 28 -12.25 26.04 -25.52
C ARG A 28 -10.85 25.42 -25.55
N LYS A 29 -10.52 24.70 -26.63
CA LYS A 29 -9.19 24.13 -26.98
C LYS A 29 -8.11 24.58 -25.98
N PHE A 30 -7.68 23.69 -25.07
CA PHE A 30 -6.72 23.93 -23.98
C PHE A 30 -5.78 25.12 -24.24
N ASP A 31 -6.22 26.30 -23.82
CA ASP A 31 -5.46 27.53 -23.84
C ASP A 31 -5.17 27.86 -22.37
N GLU A 32 -3.89 27.96 -22.02
CA GLU A 32 -3.43 28.25 -20.65
C GLU A 32 -4.11 29.51 -20.08
N ASN A 33 -4.41 30.49 -20.94
CA ASN A 33 -5.13 31.70 -20.54
C ASN A 33 -6.57 31.41 -20.11
N THR A 34 -7.23 30.44 -20.75
CA THR A 34 -8.61 30.04 -20.42
C THR A 34 -8.65 29.30 -19.09
N LEU A 35 -7.73 28.36 -18.85
CA LEU A 35 -7.61 27.67 -17.56
C LEU A 35 -7.34 28.68 -16.44
N HIS A 36 -6.44 29.64 -16.67
CA HIS A 36 -6.17 30.71 -15.71
C HIS A 36 -7.42 31.56 -15.41
N CYS A 37 -8.18 31.98 -16.43
CA CYS A 37 -9.44 32.71 -16.23
C CYS A 37 -10.47 31.92 -15.42
N VAL A 38 -10.61 30.61 -15.67
CA VAL A 38 -11.52 29.75 -14.90
C VAL A 38 -11.08 29.66 -13.44
N ILE A 39 -9.80 29.43 -13.17
CA ILE A 39 -9.26 29.38 -11.81
C ILE A 39 -9.51 30.69 -11.06
N VAL A 40 -9.30 31.85 -11.72
CA VAL A 40 -9.59 33.17 -11.11
C VAL A 40 -11.08 33.32 -10.82
N THR A 41 -11.96 32.88 -11.73
CA THR A 41 -13.42 32.98 -11.53
C THR A 41 -13.89 32.13 -10.35
N VAL A 42 -13.41 30.88 -10.25
CA VAL A 42 -13.70 29.98 -9.12
C VAL A 42 -13.23 30.61 -7.82
N ARG A 43 -12.05 31.23 -7.83
CA ARG A 43 -11.52 31.95 -6.66
C ARG A 43 -12.38 33.14 -6.25
N ASP A 44 -12.75 34.02 -7.17
CA ASP A 44 -13.56 35.20 -6.84
C ASP A 44 -14.90 34.80 -6.17
N ALA A 45 -15.46 33.66 -6.58
CA ALA A 45 -16.64 33.09 -5.97
C ALA A 45 -16.36 32.49 -4.57
N LEU A 46 -15.21 31.85 -4.37
CA LEU A 46 -14.75 31.39 -3.04
C LEU A 46 -14.47 32.56 -2.09
N ASP A 47 -13.85 33.65 -2.54
CA ASP A 47 -13.62 34.86 -1.72
C ASP A 47 -14.95 35.40 -1.18
N THR A 48 -16.00 35.39 -2.01
CA THR A 48 -17.35 35.79 -1.60
C THR A 48 -17.91 34.87 -0.52
N LEU A 49 -17.75 33.55 -0.65
CA LEU A 49 -18.14 32.58 0.37
C LEU A 49 -17.39 32.79 1.68
N MET A 50 -16.06 32.99 1.62
CA MET A 50 -15.21 33.21 2.79
C MET A 50 -15.55 34.50 3.54
N LEU A 51 -15.93 35.57 2.81
CA LEU A 51 -16.42 36.81 3.42
C LEU A 51 -17.76 36.63 4.14
N HIS A 52 -18.66 35.81 3.60
CA HIS A 52 -19.92 35.48 4.27
C HIS A 52 -19.65 34.62 5.51
N ALA A 53 -18.81 33.59 5.39
CA ALA A 53 -18.40 32.74 6.50
C ALA A 53 -17.77 33.53 7.66
N ALA A 54 -16.90 34.52 7.37
CA ALA A 54 -16.33 35.37 8.40
C ALA A 54 -17.39 36.17 9.17
N LYS A 55 -18.39 36.71 8.47
CA LYS A 55 -19.50 37.45 9.10
C LYS A 55 -20.39 36.54 9.96
N GLU A 56 -20.69 35.33 9.48
CA GLU A 56 -21.44 34.32 10.24
C GLU A 56 -20.68 33.81 11.47
N MET A 57 -19.34 33.81 11.42
CA MET A 57 -18.50 33.45 12.56
C MET A 57 -18.45 34.54 13.64
N ASP A 58 -18.54 35.81 13.24
CA ASP A 58 -18.51 36.97 14.15
C ASP A 58 -19.89 37.33 14.72
N ALA A 59 -20.98 36.88 14.09
CA ALA A 59 -22.34 37.13 14.54
C ALA A 59 -22.62 36.41 15.88
N THR A 60 -22.76 37.18 16.96
CA THR A 60 -22.98 36.69 18.34
C THR A 60 -24.35 36.04 18.58
N GLY A 61 -25.16 35.81 17.56
CA GLY A 61 -26.46 35.16 17.71
C GLY A 61 -27.22 35.07 16.41
N ASN A 62 -27.23 33.88 15.80
CA ASN A 62 -28.41 33.19 15.25
C ASN A 62 -27.94 32.06 14.34
N GLU A 63 -28.54 30.88 14.53
CA GLU A 63 -28.30 29.62 13.82
C GLU A 63 -26.94 28.96 14.14
N GLU A 64 -26.96 28.00 15.07
CA GLU A 64 -25.82 27.09 15.26
C GLU A 64 -25.66 26.25 13.99
N MET A 65 -24.62 26.54 13.21
CA MET A 65 -24.23 25.72 12.07
C MET A 65 -23.95 24.29 12.54
N LEU A 66 -24.50 23.31 11.82
CA LEU A 66 -24.31 21.89 12.11
C LEU A 66 -22.81 21.52 12.04
N LEU A 67 -22.45 20.42 12.71
CA LEU A 67 -21.07 19.92 12.72
C LEU A 67 -20.55 19.66 11.31
N GLU A 68 -21.40 19.08 10.46
CA GLU A 68 -21.15 18.83 9.04
C GLU A 68 -20.79 20.14 8.32
N GLY A 69 -21.60 21.18 8.47
CA GLY A 69 -21.31 22.51 7.92
C GLY A 69 -20.00 23.10 8.46
N LEU A 70 -19.68 22.93 9.74
CA LEU A 70 -18.38 23.36 10.29
C LEU A 70 -17.20 22.65 9.62
N VAL A 71 -17.34 21.35 9.37
CA VAL A 71 -16.34 20.53 8.67
C VAL A 71 -16.21 20.92 7.20
N GLU A 72 -17.33 21.13 6.50
CA GLU A 72 -17.35 21.58 5.10
C GLU A 72 -16.66 22.93 4.95
N LEU A 73 -16.99 23.90 5.81
CA LEU A 73 -16.36 25.22 5.81
C LEU A 73 -14.87 25.14 6.12
N LEU A 74 -14.48 24.25 7.02
CA LEU A 74 -13.08 24.02 7.33
C LEU A 74 -12.34 23.40 6.13
N ASP A 75 -12.91 22.44 5.40
CA ASP A 75 -12.28 21.87 4.20
C ASP A 75 -12.15 22.92 3.09
N VAL A 76 -13.18 23.74 2.87
CA VAL A 76 -13.15 24.86 1.92
C VAL A 76 -12.08 25.88 2.30
N ALA A 77 -12.04 26.32 3.56
CA ALA A 77 -11.09 27.32 4.04
C ALA A 77 -9.63 26.84 3.98
N THR A 78 -9.41 25.54 4.21
CA THR A 78 -8.06 24.95 4.18
C THR A 78 -7.64 24.46 2.80
N HIS A 79 -8.55 24.44 1.81
CA HIS A 79 -8.28 23.92 0.47
C HIS A 79 -7.14 24.69 -0.22
N PRO A 80 -6.25 24.00 -0.99
CA PRO A 80 -5.19 24.66 -1.74
C PRO A 80 -5.67 25.76 -2.70
N PHE A 81 -6.85 25.62 -3.33
CA PHE A 81 -7.45 26.69 -4.16
C PHE A 81 -7.68 27.98 -3.38
N THR A 82 -8.10 27.87 -2.12
CA THR A 82 -8.32 29.02 -1.22
C THR A 82 -7.00 29.57 -0.71
N ARG A 83 -6.09 28.71 -0.21
CA ARG A 83 -4.82 29.12 0.42
C ARG A 83 -3.74 29.59 -0.55
N GLN A 84 -3.59 28.95 -1.70
CA GLN A 84 -2.54 29.27 -2.68
C GLN A 84 -3.02 30.28 -3.73
N GLY A 85 -4.32 30.58 -3.77
CA GLY A 85 -4.92 31.51 -4.72
C GLY A 85 -4.24 32.88 -4.72
N ALA A 86 -3.82 33.41 -3.56
CA ALA A 86 -3.16 34.71 -3.42
C ALA A 86 -1.97 34.90 -4.38
N LYS A 87 -1.13 33.86 -4.54
CA LYS A 87 0.06 33.85 -5.41
C LYS A 87 -0.28 33.91 -6.90
N LEU A 88 -1.48 33.48 -7.31
CA LEU A 88 -1.91 33.48 -8.71
C LEU A 88 -2.41 34.85 -9.20
N ARG A 89 -2.69 35.81 -8.30
CA ARG A 89 -3.16 37.17 -8.65
C ARG A 89 -2.04 38.18 -8.90
N GLU A 90 -0.78 37.83 -8.65
CA GLU A 90 0.38 38.74 -8.80
C GLU A 90 0.59 39.22 -10.26
N SER A 91 -0.17 38.73 -11.25
CA SER A 91 0.09 39.08 -12.65
C SER A 91 -0.71 40.26 -13.23
N LYS A 92 -1.84 40.76 -12.70
CA LYS A 92 -2.56 41.89 -13.38
C LYS A 92 -3.73 42.64 -12.72
N ARG A 93 -4.21 42.36 -11.50
CA ARG A 93 -5.35 43.11 -10.92
C ARG A 93 -5.16 43.46 -9.44
N GLN A 94 -5.47 44.72 -9.11
CA GLN A 94 -5.52 45.22 -7.74
C GLN A 94 -6.43 44.35 -6.86
N SER A 95 -5.90 44.00 -5.69
CA SER A 95 -6.52 43.21 -4.63
C SER A 95 -7.93 43.73 -4.30
N CYS A 96 -8.95 42.88 -4.48
CA CYS A 96 -10.23 43.02 -3.83
C CYS A 96 -10.21 42.09 -2.61
N HIS A 97 -9.99 42.69 -1.44
CA HIS A 97 -10.36 42.27 -0.08
C HIS A 97 -10.22 40.78 0.32
N THR A 98 -9.03 40.41 0.83
CA THR A 98 -8.79 39.66 2.10
C THR A 98 -7.27 39.56 2.28
N SER A 99 -6.70 40.08 3.36
CA SER A 99 -5.29 39.83 3.70
C SER A 99 -5.11 38.37 4.14
N ASP A 100 -3.97 37.76 3.81
CA ASP A 100 -3.64 36.38 4.23
C ASP A 100 -3.73 36.19 5.76
N GLU A 101 -3.50 37.26 6.53
CA GLU A 101 -3.64 37.30 8.00
C GLU A 101 -5.08 37.02 8.48
N ASN A 102 -6.10 37.49 7.76
CA ASN A 102 -7.50 37.28 8.13
C ASN A 102 -7.94 35.82 7.92
N THR A 103 -7.37 35.14 6.92
CA THR A 103 -7.70 33.73 6.63
C THR A 103 -7.11 32.79 7.68
N GLU A 104 -5.89 33.06 8.17
CA GLU A 104 -5.29 32.23 9.22
C GLU A 104 -6.03 32.34 10.55
N VAL A 105 -6.45 33.56 10.93
CA VAL A 105 -7.27 33.80 12.12
C VAL A 105 -8.61 33.07 12.01
N LEU A 106 -9.27 33.16 10.85
CA LEU A 106 -10.52 32.47 10.57
C LEU A 106 -10.36 30.94 10.68
N VAL A 107 -9.31 30.35 10.08
CA VAL A 107 -9.06 28.90 10.14
C VAL A 107 -8.82 28.43 11.58
N LYS A 108 -8.06 29.18 12.38
CA LYS A 108 -7.86 28.87 13.82
C LYS A 108 -9.18 28.89 14.58
N GLY A 109 -10.01 29.92 14.34
CA GLY A 109 -11.35 30.03 14.92
C GLY A 109 -12.27 28.88 14.51
N LEU A 110 -12.25 28.50 13.22
CA LEU A 110 -13.03 27.39 12.68
C LEU A 110 -12.62 26.04 13.29
N ILE A 111 -11.32 25.78 13.41
CA ILE A 111 -10.83 24.55 14.06
C ILE A 111 -11.33 24.49 15.50
N LEU A 112 -11.22 25.58 16.26
CA LEU A 112 -11.67 25.62 17.65
C LEU A 112 -13.19 25.39 17.77
N ARG A 113 -13.99 26.05 16.92
CA ARG A 113 -15.45 25.91 16.90
C ARG A 113 -15.87 24.49 16.49
N THR A 114 -15.27 23.94 15.44
CA THR A 114 -15.49 22.55 14.98
C THR A 114 -15.15 21.55 16.08
N MET A 115 -14.01 21.71 16.75
CA MET A 115 -13.58 20.81 17.83
C MET A 115 -14.41 20.93 19.10
N THR A 116 -15.08 22.08 19.31
CA THR A 116 -16.05 22.30 20.39
C THR A 116 -17.38 21.62 20.07
N ALA A 117 -17.95 21.87 18.89
CA ALA A 117 -19.18 21.23 18.43
C ALA A 117 -19.04 19.70 18.38
N LEU A 118 -17.89 19.19 17.91
CA LEU A 118 -17.59 17.76 17.93
C LEU A 118 -17.59 17.22 19.36
N LYS A 119 -16.94 17.92 20.30
CA LYS A 119 -16.90 17.49 21.70
C LYS A 119 -18.31 17.43 22.30
N GLU A 120 -19.15 18.41 22.01
CA GLU A 120 -20.53 18.46 22.49
C GLU A 120 -21.35 17.28 21.93
N ARG A 121 -21.29 17.04 20.61
CA ARG A 121 -21.97 15.90 19.97
C ARG A 121 -21.52 14.55 20.51
N MET A 122 -20.22 14.39 20.80
CA MET A 122 -19.68 13.17 21.40
C MET A 122 -20.10 12.97 22.87
N ILE A 123 -20.45 14.03 23.60
CA ILE A 123 -20.92 13.96 24.99
C ILE A 123 -22.42 13.64 25.03
N THR A 124 -23.20 14.20 24.10
CA THR A 124 -24.65 13.99 24.01
C THR A 124 -25.03 12.75 23.20
N ASP A 125 -24.07 11.84 22.96
CA ASP A 125 -24.23 10.62 22.15
C ASP A 125 -25.52 9.86 22.53
N ASP A 126 -26.50 9.94 21.63
CA ASP A 126 -27.80 9.30 21.72
C ASP A 126 -27.83 7.93 21.01
N GLY A 127 -26.66 7.46 20.55
CA GLY A 127 -26.51 6.25 19.75
C GLY A 127 -26.71 6.47 18.25
N ALA A 128 -26.93 7.71 17.80
CA ALA A 128 -26.90 8.05 16.37
C ALA A 128 -25.46 8.12 15.84
N GLU A 129 -25.34 8.12 14.50
CA GLU A 129 -24.06 8.32 13.84
C GLU A 129 -23.47 9.71 14.17
N LEU A 130 -22.26 9.71 14.74
CA LEU A 130 -21.59 10.93 15.23
C LEU A 130 -21.15 11.84 14.10
N LEU A 131 -20.69 11.27 12.99
CA LEU A 131 -20.28 11.95 11.77
C LEU A 131 -20.11 10.89 10.67
N ASP A 132 -20.59 11.15 9.46
CA ASP A 132 -20.37 10.22 8.35
C ASP A 132 -18.90 10.17 7.90
N ALA A 133 -18.56 9.11 7.18
CA ALA A 133 -17.20 8.86 6.73
C ALA A 133 -16.63 9.96 5.81
N GLN A 134 -17.46 10.62 4.99
CA GLN A 134 -17.00 11.66 4.06
C GLN A 134 -16.57 12.92 4.84
N HIS A 135 -17.39 13.37 5.79
CA HIS A 135 -17.06 14.49 6.66
C HIS A 135 -15.91 14.16 7.62
N LEU A 136 -15.85 12.93 8.14
CA LEU A 136 -14.69 12.49 8.93
C LEU A 136 -13.38 12.61 8.13
N HIS A 137 -13.38 12.14 6.88
CA HIS A 137 -12.23 12.26 5.99
C HIS A 137 -11.87 13.73 5.72
N ALA A 138 -12.86 14.58 5.46
CA ALA A 138 -12.66 16.01 5.24
C ALA A 138 -12.06 16.71 6.48
N LEU A 139 -12.55 16.38 7.68
CA LEU A 139 -12.02 16.91 8.93
C LEU A 139 -10.53 16.57 9.09
N LEU A 140 -10.17 15.29 8.96
CA LEU A 140 -8.77 14.85 9.15
C LEU A 140 -7.84 15.40 8.07
N ARG A 141 -8.32 15.54 6.83
CA ARG A 141 -7.59 16.19 5.74
C ARG A 141 -7.33 17.66 6.04
N SER A 142 -8.34 18.36 6.55
CA SER A 142 -8.22 19.77 6.92
C SER A 142 -7.26 19.98 8.09
N MET A 143 -7.31 19.11 9.10
CA MET A 143 -6.34 19.10 10.20
C MET A 143 -4.91 18.92 9.68
N ALA A 144 -4.70 17.97 8.74
CA ALA A 144 -3.39 17.72 8.14
C ALA A 144 -2.86 18.93 7.34
N ARG A 145 -3.75 19.74 6.74
CA ARG A 145 -3.37 20.98 6.03
C ARG A 145 -2.98 22.12 6.97
N CYS A 146 -3.40 22.08 8.24
CA CYS A 146 -3.21 23.17 9.20
C CYS A 146 -2.56 22.70 10.51
N PRO A 147 -1.35 22.12 10.45
CA PRO A 147 -0.70 21.50 11.61
C PRO A 147 -0.49 22.46 12.78
N ASP A 148 -0.19 23.74 12.51
CA ASP A 148 0.08 24.75 13.55
C ASP A 148 -1.17 25.12 14.38
N SER A 149 -2.36 24.80 13.86
CA SER A 149 -3.65 25.07 14.52
C SER A 149 -4.22 23.82 15.21
N VAL A 150 -3.58 22.67 15.02
CA VAL A 150 -4.00 21.38 15.58
C VAL A 150 -3.14 21.07 16.79
N ASN A 151 -3.76 21.04 17.97
CA ASN A 151 -3.10 20.59 19.18
C ASN A 151 -3.33 19.08 19.42
N GLU A 152 -2.60 18.55 20.40
CA GLU A 152 -2.69 17.14 20.75
C GLU A 152 -4.09 16.70 21.18
N SER A 153 -4.84 17.55 21.90
CA SER A 153 -6.20 17.24 22.30
C SER A 153 -7.16 17.10 21.11
N HIS A 154 -6.96 17.88 20.05
CA HIS A 154 -7.72 17.78 18.81
C HIS A 154 -7.45 16.43 18.12
N LEU A 155 -6.19 16.01 18.05
CA LEU A 155 -5.81 14.71 17.48
C LEU A 155 -6.39 13.54 18.29
N GLN A 156 -6.41 13.63 19.62
CA GLN A 156 -7.06 12.61 20.47
C GLN A 156 -8.56 12.52 20.24
N ARG A 157 -9.26 13.65 20.06
CA ARG A 157 -10.69 13.67 19.72
C ARG A 157 -10.94 13.06 18.35
N ALA A 158 -10.15 13.43 17.35
CA ALA A 158 -10.24 12.88 16.01
C ALA A 158 -9.99 11.36 15.98
N ALA A 159 -9.03 10.86 16.77
CA ALA A 159 -8.78 9.43 16.92
C ALA A 159 -9.98 8.70 17.53
N LEU A 160 -10.58 9.26 18.59
CA LEU A 160 -11.75 8.67 19.24
C LEU A 160 -12.99 8.68 18.32
N LEU A 161 -13.23 9.80 17.63
CA LEU A 161 -14.30 9.90 16.62
C LEU A 161 -14.11 8.85 15.52
N THR A 162 -12.89 8.73 14.99
CA THR A 162 -12.58 7.74 13.95
C THR A 162 -12.84 6.32 14.46
N ARG A 163 -12.44 6.01 15.69
CA ARG A 163 -12.74 4.72 16.30
C ARG A 163 -14.25 4.45 16.35
N LYS A 164 -15.06 5.44 16.73
CA LYS A 164 -16.52 5.33 16.80
C LYS A 164 -17.19 5.12 15.45
N VAL A 165 -16.77 5.88 14.42
CA VAL A 165 -17.28 5.70 13.05
C VAL A 165 -16.91 4.31 12.52
N VAL A 166 -15.66 3.87 12.73
CA VAL A 166 -15.22 2.52 12.37
C VAL A 166 -16.00 1.43 13.13
N GLU A 167 -16.26 1.62 14.43
CA GLU A 167 -17.07 0.72 15.25
C GLU A 167 -18.48 0.55 14.65
N GLY A 168 -19.12 1.65 14.22
CA GLY A 168 -20.43 1.64 13.57
C GLY A 168 -20.45 0.85 12.26
N ILE A 169 -19.51 1.15 11.36
CA ILE A 169 -19.38 0.44 10.07
C ILE A 169 -19.09 -1.05 10.30
N LEU A 170 -18.19 -1.37 11.23
CA LEU A 170 -17.85 -2.74 11.59
C LEU A 170 -19.06 -3.49 12.15
N ALA A 171 -19.89 -2.84 12.97
CA ALA A 171 -21.11 -3.45 13.50
C ALA A 171 -22.08 -3.82 12.38
N THR A 172 -22.26 -2.92 11.40
CA THR A 172 -23.07 -3.17 10.20
C THR A 172 -22.53 -4.36 9.40
N LEU A 173 -21.23 -4.40 9.12
CA LEU A 173 -20.58 -5.51 8.40
C LEU A 173 -20.69 -6.85 9.15
N LYS A 174 -20.48 -6.84 10.47
CA LYS A 174 -20.64 -8.02 11.31
C LYS A 174 -22.09 -8.51 11.36
N GLY A 175 -23.07 -7.59 11.34
CA GLY A 175 -24.49 -7.94 11.29
C GLY A 175 -24.87 -8.78 10.06
N VAL A 176 -24.25 -8.48 8.91
CA VAL A 176 -24.49 -9.21 7.64
C VAL A 176 -23.96 -10.64 7.70
N ALA A 177 -22.77 -10.83 8.28
CA ALA A 177 -22.09 -12.13 8.36
C ALA A 177 -22.18 -12.79 9.76
N ALA A 178 -23.14 -12.36 10.59
CA ALA A 178 -23.27 -12.81 11.96
C ALA A 178 -23.50 -14.33 12.05
N PRO A 179 -22.84 -15.04 12.99
CA PRO A 179 -23.08 -16.45 13.20
C PRO A 179 -24.51 -16.69 13.70
N SER A 180 -25.20 -17.65 13.10
CA SER A 180 -26.50 -18.12 13.56
C SER A 180 -26.40 -18.68 14.99
N ILE A 181 -27.52 -18.70 15.71
CA ILE A 181 -27.59 -19.13 17.12
C ILE A 181 -26.89 -20.48 17.33
N ARG A 182 -27.10 -21.44 16.42
CA ARG A 182 -26.46 -22.76 16.48
C ARG A 182 -24.93 -22.68 16.39
N HIS A 183 -24.39 -21.90 15.44
CA HIS A 183 -22.95 -21.73 15.32
C HIS A 183 -22.37 -20.90 16.47
N SER A 184 -23.09 -19.89 16.94
CA SER A 184 -22.70 -19.13 18.13
C SER A 184 -22.58 -20.04 19.35
N MET A 185 -23.57 -20.90 19.62
CA MET A 185 -23.48 -21.88 20.71
C MET A 185 -22.32 -22.86 20.52
N CYS A 186 -22.11 -23.35 19.29
CA CYS A 186 -20.98 -24.22 18.97
C CYS A 186 -19.62 -23.54 19.25
N LEU A 187 -19.47 -22.29 18.83
CA LEU A 187 -18.28 -21.47 19.07
C LEU A 187 -18.08 -21.19 20.56
N SER A 188 -19.14 -20.89 21.32
CA SER A 188 -19.07 -20.67 22.76
C SER A 188 -18.68 -21.93 23.52
N LEU A 189 -19.18 -23.10 23.12
CA LEU A 189 -18.93 -24.37 23.82
C LEU A 189 -17.59 -25.01 23.44
N LEU A 190 -17.19 -24.93 22.17
CA LEU A 190 -15.99 -25.61 21.66
C LEU A 190 -14.82 -24.64 21.40
N GLY A 191 -15.05 -23.33 21.45
CA GLY A 191 -14.02 -22.31 21.23
C GLY A 191 -13.28 -22.50 19.91
N LYS A 192 -11.95 -22.41 19.96
CA LYS A 192 -11.08 -22.63 18.78
C LYS A 192 -11.19 -24.06 18.21
N ALA A 193 -11.74 -25.03 18.94
CA ALA A 193 -11.95 -26.40 18.47
C ALA A 193 -13.21 -26.57 17.59
N ALA A 194 -14.20 -25.66 17.68
CA ALA A 194 -15.37 -25.61 16.78
C ALA A 194 -15.00 -25.26 15.33
N ARG A 195 -13.79 -24.70 15.12
CA ARG A 195 -13.32 -24.20 13.83
C ARG A 195 -12.90 -25.31 12.84
N ARG A 196 -13.17 -26.58 13.16
CA ARG A 196 -12.90 -27.72 12.30
C ARG A 196 -14.21 -28.29 11.76
N PRO A 197 -14.50 -28.15 10.46
CA PRO A 197 -15.55 -28.95 9.84
C PRO A 197 -15.02 -30.39 9.73
N VAL A 198 -15.42 -31.25 10.67
CA VAL A 198 -15.16 -32.70 10.57
C VAL A 198 -16.22 -33.26 9.61
N PHE A 199 -15.89 -33.34 8.32
CA PHE A 199 -16.75 -33.98 7.34
C PHE A 199 -16.63 -35.51 7.32
N ASP A 200 -15.59 -36.08 7.95
CA ASP A 200 -15.45 -37.54 8.00
C ASP A 200 -14.74 -38.04 9.27
N LYS A 201 -15.28 -39.10 9.89
CA LYS A 201 -14.73 -39.69 11.13
C LYS A 201 -13.38 -40.37 10.90
N ASN A 202 -13.06 -40.71 9.65
CA ASN A 202 -11.79 -41.33 9.27
C ASN A 202 -10.62 -40.32 9.13
N GLU A 203 -10.88 -39.01 9.12
CA GLU A 203 -9.84 -37.97 9.01
C GLU A 203 -9.23 -37.54 10.35
N LEU A 204 -9.80 -37.96 11.49
CA LEU A 204 -9.27 -37.61 12.82
C LEU A 204 -7.81 -38.07 13.02
N MET A 205 -7.43 -39.21 12.40
CA MET A 205 -6.07 -39.75 12.44
C MET A 205 -5.11 -39.07 11.43
N ARG A 206 -5.62 -38.44 10.36
CA ARG A 206 -4.82 -37.72 9.35
C ARG A 206 -4.68 -36.22 9.63
N SER A 207 -5.53 -35.64 10.47
CA SER A 207 -5.57 -34.18 10.69
C SER A 207 -4.49 -33.61 11.63
N ARG A 208 -3.68 -34.46 12.29
CA ARG A 208 -2.57 -33.96 13.12
C ARG A 208 -1.45 -33.30 12.27
N ASP A 209 -1.31 -33.70 11.00
CA ASP A 209 -0.28 -33.20 10.09
C ASP A 209 -0.79 -32.23 9.00
N MET A 210 -2.11 -32.00 8.92
CA MET A 210 -2.68 -31.03 7.98
C MET A 210 -2.58 -29.62 8.57
N SER A 211 -1.76 -28.76 7.97
CA SER A 211 -1.65 -27.35 8.35
C SER A 211 -2.98 -26.64 8.13
N CYS A 212 -3.77 -26.48 9.19
CA CYS A 212 -5.02 -25.74 9.13
C CYS A 212 -4.74 -24.24 9.12
N GLN A 213 -5.40 -23.51 8.22
CA GLN A 213 -5.29 -22.05 8.10
C GLN A 213 -5.74 -21.37 9.40
N LEU A 214 -5.11 -20.25 9.75
CA LEU A 214 -5.47 -19.49 10.95
C LEU A 214 -6.77 -18.73 10.72
N VAL A 215 -7.80 -19.03 11.50
CA VAL A 215 -9.04 -18.25 11.52
C VAL A 215 -8.87 -17.06 12.46
N LEU A 216 -8.94 -15.84 11.93
CA LEU A 216 -8.86 -14.61 12.74
C LEU A 216 -10.22 -14.30 13.37
N ASP A 217 -11.25 -14.15 12.53
CA ASP A 217 -12.62 -13.83 12.95
C ASP A 217 -13.57 -15.00 12.67
N ALA A 218 -14.54 -15.23 13.55
CA ALA A 218 -15.56 -16.25 13.35
C ALA A 218 -16.76 -15.68 12.59
N CYS A 219 -17.23 -16.41 11.58
CA CYS A 219 -18.41 -16.06 10.79
C CYS A 219 -19.29 -17.30 10.55
N ASP A 220 -20.51 -17.08 10.08
CA ASP A 220 -21.40 -18.16 9.64
C ASP A 220 -20.84 -18.88 8.39
N PRO A 221 -21.18 -20.16 8.17
CA PRO A 221 -20.79 -20.86 6.95
C PRO A 221 -21.41 -20.21 5.71
N PRO A 222 -20.83 -20.45 4.52
CA PRO A 222 -21.32 -19.85 3.28
C PRO A 222 -22.76 -20.28 2.99
N SER A 223 -23.68 -19.31 2.95
CA SER A 223 -25.11 -19.52 2.67
C SER A 223 -25.61 -18.75 1.43
N GLY A 224 -24.72 -18.10 0.70
CA GLY A 224 -25.03 -17.29 -0.47
C GLY A 224 -24.29 -15.94 -0.46
N VAL A 225 -24.53 -15.14 -1.49
CA VAL A 225 -24.00 -13.77 -1.57
C VAL A 225 -24.86 -12.87 -0.68
N LYS A 226 -24.21 -12.18 0.26
CA LYS A 226 -24.85 -11.18 1.12
C LYS A 226 -24.34 -9.79 0.73
N LYS A 227 -25.25 -8.85 0.50
CA LYS A 227 -24.89 -7.46 0.19
C LYS A 227 -24.81 -6.67 1.51
N PRO A 228 -23.70 -5.99 1.80
CA PRO A 228 -23.64 -5.13 2.95
C PRO A 228 -24.50 -3.88 2.71
N THR A 229 -24.97 -3.27 3.80
CA THR A 229 -25.81 -2.05 3.78
C THR A 229 -24.98 -0.77 3.93
N ILE A 230 -23.66 -0.87 3.87
CA ILE A 230 -22.75 0.28 3.90
C ILE A 230 -22.78 1.01 2.56
N ALA A 231 -22.45 2.30 2.56
CA ALA A 231 -22.27 3.07 1.34
C ALA A 231 -21.01 2.62 0.59
N ALA A 232 -20.98 2.80 -0.74
CA ALA A 232 -19.90 2.32 -1.59
C ALA A 232 -18.52 2.91 -1.22
N ASP A 233 -18.48 4.19 -0.85
CA ASP A 233 -17.22 4.92 -0.60
C ASP A 233 -16.82 4.97 0.88
N GLU A 234 -17.64 4.41 1.79
CA GLU A 234 -17.41 4.47 3.24
C GLU A 234 -16.06 3.86 3.62
N VAL A 235 -15.75 2.68 3.08
CA VAL A 235 -14.49 1.98 3.37
C VAL A 235 -13.29 2.81 2.91
N SER A 236 -13.33 3.36 1.69
CA SER A 236 -12.26 4.19 1.15
C SER A 236 -12.05 5.47 1.97
N HIS A 237 -13.14 6.18 2.32
CA HIS A 237 -13.05 7.39 3.13
C HIS A 237 -12.45 7.13 4.51
N VAL A 238 -12.84 6.05 5.17
CA VAL A 238 -12.27 5.70 6.48
C VAL A 238 -10.82 5.25 6.33
N THR A 239 -10.45 4.51 5.29
CA THR A 239 -9.04 4.16 5.04
C THR A 239 -8.17 5.40 4.82
N CYS A 240 -8.64 6.37 4.03
CA CYS A 240 -7.95 7.65 3.84
C CYS A 240 -7.85 8.47 5.14
N THR A 241 -8.88 8.41 5.99
CA THR A 241 -8.88 9.01 7.32
C THR A 241 -7.79 8.39 8.19
N CYS A 242 -7.72 7.06 8.24
CA CYS A 242 -6.72 6.32 9.01
C CYS A 242 -5.28 6.59 8.53
N VAL A 243 -5.06 6.71 7.21
CA VAL A 243 -3.78 7.18 6.65
C VAL A 243 -3.41 8.56 7.19
N SER A 244 -4.38 9.49 7.17
CA SER A 244 -4.16 10.87 7.64
C SER A 244 -3.89 10.93 9.14
N LEU A 245 -4.55 10.09 9.94
CA LEU A 245 -4.30 9.94 11.37
C LEU A 245 -2.89 9.41 11.65
N LEU A 246 -2.47 8.33 10.97
CA LEU A 246 -1.14 7.74 11.15
C LEU A 246 -0.03 8.75 10.89
N ARG A 247 -0.14 9.51 9.78
CA ARG A 247 0.83 10.55 9.42
C ARG A 247 0.91 11.65 10.47
N GLN A 248 -0.23 12.12 10.97
CA GLN A 248 -0.27 13.15 12.02
C GLN A 248 0.24 12.63 13.38
N ALA A 249 0.04 11.34 13.68
CA ALA A 249 0.44 10.73 14.93
C ALA A 249 1.96 10.50 15.06
N THR A 250 2.72 10.57 13.97
CA THR A 250 4.18 10.37 13.96
C THR A 250 4.93 11.23 14.98
N ARG A 251 4.45 12.46 15.23
CA ARG A 251 5.04 13.43 16.18
C ARG A 251 4.25 13.59 17.48
N ALA A 252 3.18 12.82 17.67
CA ALA A 252 2.32 12.94 18.85
C ALA A 252 2.91 12.22 20.07
N SER A 253 2.43 12.53 21.29
CA SER A 253 2.86 11.81 22.48
C SER A 253 2.47 10.33 22.44
N HIS A 254 3.11 9.53 23.29
CA HIS A 254 2.79 8.12 23.44
C HIS A 254 1.30 7.87 23.77
N ILE A 255 0.67 8.74 24.57
CA ILE A 255 -0.74 8.61 24.95
C ILE A 255 -1.64 8.77 23.72
N THR A 256 -1.37 9.78 22.89
CA THR A 256 -2.14 10.04 21.68
C THR A 256 -1.91 8.94 20.63
N ARG A 257 -0.67 8.48 20.48
CA ARG A 257 -0.33 7.35 19.60
C ARG A 257 -1.05 6.07 20.01
N ALA A 258 -1.23 5.81 21.29
CA ALA A 258 -2.00 4.66 21.78
C ALA A 258 -3.49 4.76 21.37
N LYS A 259 -4.11 5.93 21.49
CA LYS A 259 -5.50 6.15 21.04
C LYS A 259 -5.66 6.01 19.52
N VAL A 260 -4.70 6.52 18.76
CA VAL A 260 -4.68 6.35 17.30
C VAL A 260 -4.55 4.86 16.97
N LEU A 261 -3.66 4.15 17.66
CA LEU A 261 -3.50 2.71 17.48
C LEU A 261 -4.81 1.94 17.75
N GLU A 262 -5.57 2.28 18.80
CA GLU A 262 -6.90 1.67 19.02
C GLU A 262 -7.82 1.86 17.82
N ALA A 263 -7.92 3.09 17.27
CA ALA A 263 -8.72 3.35 16.07
C ALA A 263 -8.25 2.53 14.86
N ILE A 264 -6.94 2.39 14.69
CA ILE A 264 -6.31 1.59 13.64
C ILE A 264 -6.60 0.10 13.79
N ASP A 265 -6.57 -0.44 15.01
CA ASP A 265 -6.87 -1.85 15.26
C ASP A 265 -8.32 -2.17 14.89
N PHE A 266 -9.26 -1.30 15.27
CA PHE A 266 -10.65 -1.41 14.82
C PHE A 266 -10.77 -1.31 13.29
N HIS A 267 -9.99 -0.43 12.64
CA HIS A 267 -10.01 -0.30 11.19
C HIS A 267 -9.48 -1.56 10.50
N LEU A 268 -8.39 -2.17 10.99
CA LEU A 268 -7.88 -3.45 10.48
C LEU A 268 -8.92 -4.57 10.59
N VAL A 269 -9.67 -4.61 11.70
CA VAL A 269 -10.78 -5.56 11.86
C VAL A 269 -11.90 -5.26 10.87
N MET A 270 -12.27 -3.99 10.69
CA MET A 270 -13.29 -3.56 9.73
C MET A 270 -12.92 -3.91 8.29
N LEU A 271 -11.69 -3.63 7.84
CA LEU A 271 -11.19 -4.03 6.53
C LEU A 271 -11.17 -5.55 6.35
N SER A 272 -10.96 -6.33 7.42
CA SER A 272 -11.05 -7.79 7.36
C SER A 272 -12.47 -8.30 7.05
N HIS A 273 -13.50 -7.53 7.40
CA HIS A 273 -14.91 -7.85 7.16
C HIS A 273 -15.49 -7.18 5.91
N ALA A 274 -14.92 -6.05 5.46
CA ALA A 274 -15.33 -5.37 4.23
C ALA A 274 -15.16 -6.32 3.03
N PRO A 275 -16.09 -6.35 2.05
CA PRO A 275 -15.95 -7.20 0.88
C PRO A 275 -14.82 -6.70 -0.03
N ASN A 276 -14.26 -7.59 -0.86
CA ASN A 276 -13.09 -7.25 -1.68
C ASN A 276 -13.35 -6.13 -2.71
N TYR A 277 -14.60 -5.96 -3.17
CA TYR A 277 -14.94 -4.94 -4.16
C TYR A 277 -15.03 -3.52 -3.57
N ASP A 278 -15.15 -3.39 -2.25
CA ASP A 278 -15.13 -2.08 -1.56
C ASP A 278 -13.71 -1.67 -1.13
N LEU A 279 -12.71 -2.55 -1.33
CA LEU A 279 -11.31 -2.29 -0.98
C LEU A 279 -10.59 -1.55 -2.13
N GLY A 280 -10.41 -0.24 -1.98
CA GLY A 280 -9.52 0.53 -2.84
C GLY A 280 -8.07 0.06 -2.70
N ILE A 281 -7.46 -0.44 -3.77
CA ILE A 281 -6.10 -1.03 -3.72
C ILE A 281 -5.06 0.03 -3.32
N THR A 282 -5.07 1.19 -3.97
CA THR A 282 -4.13 2.29 -3.68
C THR A 282 -4.25 2.76 -2.23
N ASP A 283 -5.47 2.99 -1.74
CA ASP A 283 -5.72 3.47 -0.38
C ASP A 283 -5.31 2.43 0.67
N THR A 284 -5.67 1.16 0.44
CA THR A 284 -5.36 0.06 1.36
C THR A 284 -3.85 -0.19 1.44
N VAL A 285 -3.14 -0.18 0.30
CA VAL A 285 -1.69 -0.34 0.29
C VAL A 285 -1.02 0.87 0.94
N THR A 286 -1.48 2.09 0.64
CA THR A 286 -0.96 3.31 1.28
C THR A 286 -1.12 3.23 2.80
N PHE A 287 -2.30 2.82 3.27
CA PHE A 287 -2.57 2.58 4.69
C PHE A 287 -1.58 1.60 5.31
N VAL A 288 -1.35 0.45 4.69
CA VAL A 288 -0.38 -0.53 5.19
C VAL A 288 1.05 0.03 5.20
N CYS A 289 1.44 0.80 4.17
CA CYS A 289 2.74 1.47 4.17
C CYS A 289 2.88 2.45 5.35
N GLU A 290 1.85 3.23 5.67
CA GLU A 290 1.88 4.13 6.84
C GLU A 290 1.97 3.37 8.17
N LEU A 291 1.33 2.18 8.30
CA LEU A 291 1.46 1.34 9.48
C LEU A 291 2.90 0.86 9.71
N LEU A 292 3.54 0.43 8.63
CA LEU A 292 4.90 -0.07 8.62
C LEU A 292 5.90 1.07 8.91
N GLU A 293 5.73 2.21 8.27
CA GLU A 293 6.59 3.38 8.47
C GLU A 293 6.46 3.95 9.88
N GLY A 294 5.25 4.00 10.42
CA GLY A 294 5.00 4.47 11.78
C GLY A 294 5.46 3.51 12.89
N GLY A 295 5.98 2.33 12.53
CA GLY A 295 6.39 1.28 13.49
C GLY A 295 5.22 0.77 14.33
N VAL A 296 3.99 0.88 13.84
CA VAL A 296 2.78 0.65 14.63
C VAL A 296 2.53 -0.85 14.84
N LEU A 297 3.02 -1.71 13.93
CA LEU A 297 2.78 -3.16 13.97
C LEU A 297 3.41 -3.87 15.17
N ASP A 298 4.47 -3.31 15.77
CA ASP A 298 5.21 -3.94 16.89
C ASP A 298 4.77 -3.43 18.29
N VAL A 299 3.82 -2.48 18.34
CA VAL A 299 3.42 -1.83 19.61
C VAL A 299 2.45 -2.68 20.44
N GLY A 300 2.85 -3.14 21.62
CA GLY A 300 1.94 -3.76 22.59
C GLY A 300 1.53 -5.20 22.28
N THR A 301 0.57 -5.73 23.03
CA THR A 301 0.21 -7.17 23.05
C THR A 301 -0.52 -7.65 21.80
N GLY A 302 -1.09 -6.74 21.00
CA GLY A 302 -1.81 -7.03 19.76
C GLY A 302 -0.93 -7.22 18.51
N ALA A 303 0.39 -7.09 18.63
CA ALA A 303 1.31 -7.09 17.50
C ALA A 303 1.17 -8.32 16.58
N ALA A 304 1.22 -9.53 17.14
CA ALA A 304 1.10 -10.76 16.38
C ALA A 304 -0.19 -10.82 15.52
N GLU A 305 -1.32 -10.34 16.04
CA GLU A 305 -2.59 -10.31 15.31
C GLU A 305 -2.56 -9.29 14.19
N ARG A 306 -2.02 -8.08 14.43
CA ARG A 306 -1.89 -7.04 13.38
C ARG A 306 -1.05 -7.52 12.22
N TYR A 307 0.09 -8.18 12.49
CA TYR A 307 0.92 -8.78 11.43
C TYR A 307 0.11 -9.73 10.55
N HIS A 308 -0.73 -10.59 11.15
CA HIS A 308 -1.60 -11.51 10.41
C HIS A 308 -2.70 -10.77 9.64
N ARG A 309 -3.37 -9.80 10.26
CA ARG A 309 -4.41 -9.01 9.61
C ARG A 309 -3.88 -8.26 8.40
N VAL A 310 -2.69 -7.66 8.50
CA VAL A 310 -2.04 -6.93 7.40
C VAL A 310 -1.73 -7.86 6.23
N VAL A 311 -1.06 -9.00 6.46
CA VAL A 311 -0.73 -9.92 5.36
C VAL A 311 -1.97 -10.60 4.79
N LEU A 312 -3.01 -10.87 5.60
CA LEU A 312 -4.29 -11.36 5.10
C LEU A 312 -5.00 -10.32 4.23
N LEU A 313 -5.10 -9.08 4.70
CA LEU A 313 -5.70 -7.96 3.97
C LEU A 313 -5.03 -7.78 2.61
N LEU A 314 -3.71 -7.69 2.57
CA LEU A 314 -2.97 -7.54 1.31
C LEU A 314 -3.13 -8.75 0.39
N SER A 315 -3.20 -9.98 0.93
CA SER A 315 -3.36 -11.18 0.11
C SER A 315 -4.70 -11.26 -0.62
N ARG A 316 -5.70 -10.48 -0.17
CA ARG A 316 -7.03 -10.38 -0.78
C ARG A 316 -7.08 -9.41 -1.97
N LEU A 317 -6.10 -8.51 -2.08
CA LEU A 317 -6.05 -7.51 -3.14
C LEU A 317 -5.51 -8.11 -4.44
N GLN A 318 -5.77 -7.44 -5.56
CA GLN A 318 -5.22 -7.79 -6.87
C GLN A 318 -4.28 -6.68 -7.34
N PHE A 319 -3.00 -6.74 -6.97
CA PHE A 319 -2.04 -5.66 -7.26
C PHE A 319 -1.84 -5.35 -8.74
N SER A 320 -2.17 -6.29 -9.64
CA SER A 320 -2.12 -6.07 -11.09
C SER A 320 -3.09 -4.99 -11.58
N LEU A 321 -4.12 -4.67 -10.80
CA LEU A 321 -5.11 -3.62 -11.10
C LEU A 321 -4.73 -2.25 -10.50
N CYS A 322 -3.57 -2.14 -9.86
CA CYS A 322 -3.11 -0.88 -9.28
C CYS A 322 -2.25 -0.09 -10.28
N ASP A 323 -2.76 1.06 -10.71
CA ASP A 323 -2.04 1.96 -11.62
C ASP A 323 -0.92 2.74 -10.91
N ASN A 324 -1.03 2.92 -9.59
CA ASN A 324 -0.06 3.68 -8.80
C ASN A 324 1.17 2.82 -8.44
N GLN A 325 2.15 2.82 -9.35
CA GLN A 325 3.40 2.08 -9.16
C GLN A 325 4.23 2.60 -7.97
N ASP A 326 4.15 3.88 -7.62
CA ASP A 326 4.94 4.45 -6.52
C ASP A 326 4.52 3.83 -5.18
N VAL A 327 3.22 3.65 -4.97
CA VAL A 327 2.65 2.99 -3.78
C VAL A 327 3.05 1.51 -3.71
N LEU A 328 3.01 0.79 -4.83
CA LEU A 328 3.47 -0.61 -4.87
C LEU A 328 4.98 -0.74 -4.62
N CYS A 329 5.80 0.18 -5.16
CA CYS A 329 7.24 0.21 -4.91
C CYS A 329 7.52 0.42 -3.41
N ARG A 330 6.82 1.37 -2.77
CA ARG A 330 6.94 1.62 -1.33
C ARG A 330 6.58 0.37 -0.52
N LEU A 331 5.47 -0.31 -0.85
CA LEU A 331 5.10 -1.58 -0.21
C LEU A 331 6.19 -2.63 -0.38
N PHE A 332 6.73 -2.77 -1.60
CA PHE A 332 7.78 -3.73 -1.91
C PHE A 332 9.02 -3.52 -1.06
N PHE A 333 9.48 -2.28 -0.89
CA PHE A 333 10.65 -2.00 -0.06
C PHE A 333 10.43 -2.38 1.40
N PHE A 334 9.26 -2.07 1.97
CA PHE A 334 8.96 -2.51 3.33
C PHE A 334 8.89 -4.03 3.45
N PHE A 335 8.23 -4.70 2.50
CA PHE A 335 8.05 -6.14 2.55
C PHE A 335 9.37 -6.89 2.35
N CYS A 336 10.34 -6.38 1.61
CA CYS A 336 11.67 -6.99 1.51
C CYS A 336 12.40 -7.06 2.86
N SER A 337 12.13 -6.13 3.77
CA SER A 337 12.73 -6.05 5.10
C SER A 337 11.86 -6.62 6.22
N LEU A 338 10.57 -6.90 5.94
CA LEU A 338 9.61 -7.32 6.95
C LEU A 338 9.96 -8.70 7.54
N ALA A 339 10.15 -8.73 8.85
CA ALA A 339 10.35 -9.97 9.60
C ALA A 339 9.04 -10.44 10.25
N PRO A 340 8.86 -11.75 10.46
CA PRO A 340 7.77 -12.24 11.31
C PRO A 340 7.95 -11.73 12.75
N HIS A 341 6.84 -11.45 13.42
CA HIS A 341 6.86 -11.09 14.83
C HIS A 341 7.39 -12.24 15.71
N GLU A 342 8.18 -11.93 16.75
CA GLU A 342 8.89 -12.93 17.55
C GLU A 342 7.97 -13.85 18.36
N SER A 343 6.80 -13.35 18.77
CA SER A 343 5.84 -14.11 19.59
C SER A 343 4.97 -15.11 18.82
N LEU A 344 5.19 -15.30 17.52
CA LEU A 344 4.41 -16.22 16.71
C LEU A 344 4.75 -17.69 17.05
N SER A 345 3.72 -18.50 17.29
CA SER A 345 3.89 -19.96 17.39
C SER A 345 4.26 -20.55 16.03
N GLU A 346 4.76 -21.78 16.00
CA GLU A 346 5.18 -22.42 14.75
C GLU A 346 4.03 -22.49 13.71
N SER A 347 2.81 -22.78 14.16
CA SER A 347 1.63 -22.87 13.30
C SER A 347 1.23 -21.51 12.72
N THR A 348 1.25 -20.44 13.53
CA THR A 348 0.93 -19.09 13.04
C THR A 348 2.06 -18.52 12.20
N LEU A 349 3.32 -18.81 12.53
CA LEU A 349 4.47 -18.46 11.70
C LEU A 349 4.39 -19.09 10.30
N ARG A 350 3.97 -20.35 10.21
CA ARG A 350 3.77 -21.04 8.92
C ARG A 350 2.70 -20.35 8.09
N GLU A 351 1.58 -19.99 8.70
CA GLU A 351 0.50 -19.26 8.03
C GLU A 351 0.92 -17.85 7.61
N TRP A 352 1.64 -17.14 8.47
CA TRP A 352 2.24 -15.85 8.13
C TRP A 352 3.17 -15.96 6.92
N LYS A 353 4.08 -16.95 6.91
CA LYS A 353 4.99 -17.19 5.77
C LYS A 353 4.23 -17.51 4.48
N ARG A 354 3.13 -18.27 4.57
CA ARG A 354 2.26 -18.58 3.42
C ARG A 354 1.64 -17.30 2.85
N LEU A 355 1.00 -16.48 3.70
CA LEU A 355 0.35 -15.24 3.29
C LEU A 355 1.37 -14.21 2.78
N TYR A 356 2.48 -14.03 3.47
CA TYR A 356 3.60 -13.19 3.05
C TYR A 356 4.15 -13.61 1.68
N GLY A 357 4.27 -14.92 1.45
CA GLY A 357 4.66 -15.48 0.15
C GLY A 357 3.66 -15.15 -0.97
N ILE A 358 2.35 -15.22 -0.71
CA ILE A 358 1.29 -14.86 -1.66
C ILE A 358 1.37 -13.37 -2.00
N VAL A 359 1.46 -12.50 -0.98
CA VAL A 359 1.57 -11.05 -1.16
C VAL A 359 2.82 -10.71 -1.97
N MET A 360 3.98 -11.26 -1.61
CA MET A 360 5.22 -11.02 -2.35
C MET A 360 5.15 -11.52 -3.79
N HIS A 361 4.53 -12.67 -4.04
CA HIS A 361 4.36 -13.17 -5.40
C HIS A 361 3.50 -12.24 -6.27
N GLN A 362 2.35 -11.80 -5.76
CA GLN A 362 1.49 -10.85 -6.46
C GLN A 362 2.20 -9.51 -6.69
N LEU A 363 2.94 -9.04 -5.68
CA LEU A 363 3.64 -7.75 -5.73
C LEU A 363 4.76 -7.78 -6.76
N LEU A 364 5.63 -8.79 -6.71
CA LEU A 364 6.71 -9.00 -7.68
C LEU A 364 6.21 -9.18 -9.11
N SER A 365 5.01 -9.70 -9.28
CA SER A 365 4.38 -9.86 -10.61
C SER A 365 3.73 -8.57 -11.13
N SER A 366 3.59 -7.54 -10.28
CA SER A 366 2.87 -6.29 -10.60
C SER A 366 3.78 -5.06 -10.64
N VAL A 367 4.89 -5.06 -9.89
CA VAL A 367 5.89 -3.97 -9.91
C VAL A 367 6.75 -4.03 -11.16
N ARG A 368 7.21 -2.87 -11.61
CA ARG A 368 8.11 -2.73 -12.76
C ARG A 368 9.52 -2.35 -12.29
N ALA A 369 10.56 -3.01 -12.84
CA ALA A 369 11.96 -2.73 -12.47
C ALA A 369 12.33 -1.24 -12.62
N VAL A 370 11.85 -0.58 -13.68
CA VAL A 370 12.08 0.86 -13.91
C VAL A 370 11.48 1.72 -12.80
N ALA A 371 10.26 1.39 -12.34
CA ALA A 371 9.60 2.10 -11.26
C ALA A 371 10.30 1.85 -9.91
N LEU A 372 10.76 0.63 -9.66
CA LEU A 372 11.56 0.29 -8.49
C LEU A 372 12.86 1.10 -8.45
N GLY A 373 13.60 1.16 -9.56
CA GLY A 373 14.83 1.95 -9.65
C GLY A 373 14.58 3.45 -9.43
N LYS A 374 13.51 4.02 -10.01
CA LYS A 374 13.15 5.43 -9.85
C LYS A 374 12.75 5.79 -8.40
N ASN A 375 12.01 4.92 -7.73
CA ASN A 375 11.47 5.17 -6.39
C ASN A 375 12.40 4.70 -5.25
N TYR A 376 13.50 4.01 -5.57
CA TYR A 376 14.44 3.57 -4.57
C TYR A 376 15.32 4.71 -4.08
N VAL A 377 15.31 4.95 -2.77
CA VAL A 377 16.19 5.91 -2.11
C VAL A 377 17.17 5.13 -1.24
N CYS A 378 18.45 5.21 -1.60
CA CYS A 378 19.55 4.69 -0.78
C CYS A 378 19.65 5.52 0.51
N GLY A 379 19.84 4.85 1.64
CA GLY A 379 20.00 5.47 2.96
C GLY A 379 21.05 4.74 3.79
N SER A 380 21.40 5.25 4.97
CA SER A 380 22.43 4.65 5.84
C SER A 380 22.14 3.18 6.20
N ASP A 381 20.85 2.84 6.37
CA ASP A 381 20.39 1.51 6.80
C ASP A 381 19.83 0.67 5.65
N ARG A 382 19.94 1.16 4.40
CA ARG A 382 19.44 0.48 3.21
C ARG A 382 20.60 0.12 2.27
N PRO A 383 20.51 -0.99 1.55
CA PRO A 383 21.53 -1.34 0.56
C PRO A 383 21.59 -0.31 -0.58
N GLY A 384 22.58 -0.45 -1.46
CA GLY A 384 22.82 0.53 -2.53
C GLY A 384 21.73 0.53 -3.60
N THR A 385 21.08 -0.62 -3.79
CA THR A 385 20.03 -0.80 -4.81
C THR A 385 18.87 -1.67 -4.30
N TRP A 386 17.75 -1.64 -5.01
CA TRP A 386 16.58 -2.46 -4.66
C TRP A 386 16.82 -3.96 -4.94
N GLU A 387 17.69 -4.30 -5.89
CA GLU A 387 18.09 -5.68 -6.18
C GLU A 387 18.87 -6.26 -5.01
N GLU A 388 19.80 -5.49 -4.44
CA GLU A 388 20.51 -5.86 -3.21
C GLU A 388 19.53 -6.06 -2.05
N LEU A 389 18.51 -5.18 -1.92
CA LEU A 389 17.47 -5.29 -0.90
C LEU A 389 16.66 -6.59 -1.04
N LEU A 390 16.32 -6.99 -2.27
CA LEU A 390 15.54 -8.20 -2.51
C LEU A 390 16.37 -9.48 -2.40
N ALA A 391 17.62 -9.44 -2.86
CA ALA A 391 18.52 -10.59 -2.84
C ALA A 391 18.88 -10.98 -1.41
N PHE A 392 19.24 -9.98 -0.59
CA PHE A 392 19.77 -10.18 0.76
C PHE A 392 18.78 -9.77 1.87
N GLY A 393 17.54 -9.44 1.50
CA GLY A 393 16.46 -9.16 2.44
C GLY A 393 15.88 -10.40 3.11
N ARG A 394 14.71 -10.24 3.75
CA ARG A 394 14.00 -11.31 4.48
C ARG A 394 13.19 -12.23 3.57
N TYR A 395 12.84 -11.76 2.36
CA TYR A 395 12.12 -12.59 1.40
C TYR A 395 13.08 -13.48 0.63
N HIS A 396 12.96 -14.80 0.82
CA HIS A 396 13.72 -15.82 0.07
C HIS A 396 12.85 -16.64 -0.90
N GLY A 397 11.64 -16.16 -1.23
CA GLY A 397 10.74 -16.84 -2.17
C GLY A 397 11.14 -16.66 -3.63
N ALA A 398 10.32 -17.24 -4.53
CA ALA A 398 10.55 -17.19 -5.97
C ALA A 398 10.27 -15.81 -6.57
N LEU A 399 10.97 -15.50 -7.67
CA LEU A 399 10.85 -14.24 -8.41
C LEU A 399 10.40 -14.50 -9.86
N PRO A 400 9.55 -13.63 -10.46
CA PRO A 400 9.28 -13.66 -11.89
C PRO A 400 10.54 -13.43 -12.72
N LEU A 401 10.81 -14.32 -13.67
CA LEU A 401 11.98 -14.21 -14.55
C LEU A 401 11.99 -12.91 -15.36
N SER A 402 10.81 -12.39 -15.76
CA SER A 402 10.66 -11.10 -16.45
C SER A 402 11.24 -9.93 -15.65
N LEU A 403 10.96 -9.87 -14.35
CA LEU A 403 11.47 -8.81 -13.47
C LEU A 403 13.00 -8.85 -13.39
N TRP A 404 13.60 -10.04 -13.41
CA TRP A 404 15.06 -10.19 -13.44
C TRP A 404 15.66 -9.70 -14.76
N TYR A 405 15.04 -10.06 -15.91
CA TYR A 405 15.47 -9.53 -17.21
C TYR A 405 15.41 -8.01 -17.26
N ASP A 406 14.29 -7.43 -16.84
CA ASP A 406 14.09 -5.98 -16.85
C ASP A 406 15.15 -5.28 -15.98
N ALA A 407 15.47 -5.85 -14.81
CA ALA A 407 16.54 -5.34 -13.94
C ALA A 407 17.90 -5.38 -14.62
N CYS A 408 18.26 -6.51 -15.26
CA CYS A 408 19.51 -6.63 -16.00
C CYS A 408 19.60 -5.62 -17.17
N GLN A 409 18.52 -5.46 -17.94
CA GLN A 409 18.48 -4.54 -19.09
C GLN A 409 18.71 -3.08 -18.68
N ILE A 410 18.24 -2.65 -17.50
CA ILE A 410 18.47 -1.29 -16.99
C ILE A 410 19.98 -0.96 -16.92
N TYR A 411 20.80 -1.88 -16.41
CA TYR A 411 22.24 -1.68 -16.29
C TYR A 411 22.99 -1.85 -17.61
N PHE A 412 22.46 -2.70 -18.50
CA PHE A 412 23.21 -3.18 -19.65
C PHE A 412 22.87 -2.49 -20.97
N ASP A 413 21.67 -1.94 -21.12
CA ASP A 413 21.19 -1.30 -22.35
C ASP A 413 21.03 0.22 -22.20
N LYS A 414 20.84 0.72 -20.97
CA LYS A 414 20.56 2.14 -20.68
C LYS A 414 21.60 2.77 -19.74
N ALA A 415 22.86 2.36 -19.85
CA ALA A 415 23.95 2.64 -18.91
C ALA A 415 24.15 4.14 -18.58
N THR A 416 23.34 4.65 -17.65
CA THR A 416 23.57 5.94 -16.96
C THR A 416 24.27 5.72 -15.62
N VAL A 417 24.22 4.51 -15.07
CA VAL A 417 24.87 4.11 -13.81
C VAL A 417 25.64 2.79 -14.02
N PRO A 418 26.95 2.73 -13.71
CA PRO A 418 27.72 1.49 -13.83
C PRO A 418 27.26 0.44 -12.80
N LEU A 419 27.20 -0.82 -13.23
CA LEU A 419 26.84 -1.94 -12.36
C LEU A 419 27.96 -2.21 -11.34
N SER A 420 27.64 -2.09 -10.04
CA SER A 420 28.60 -2.43 -8.97
C SER A 420 28.76 -3.94 -8.81
N SER A 421 29.92 -4.40 -8.32
CA SER A 421 30.15 -5.83 -8.04
C SER A 421 29.13 -6.40 -7.03
N LYS A 422 28.70 -5.60 -6.05
CA LYS A 422 27.69 -6.00 -5.06
C LYS A 422 26.30 -6.19 -5.68
N CYS A 423 25.89 -5.26 -6.54
CA CYS A 423 24.64 -5.38 -7.29
C CYS A 423 24.70 -6.54 -8.30
N ALA A 424 25.85 -6.78 -8.93
CA ALA A 424 26.05 -7.94 -9.80
C ALA A 424 25.87 -9.27 -9.03
N ARG A 425 26.41 -9.39 -7.81
CA ARG A 425 26.17 -10.56 -6.94
C ARG A 425 24.69 -10.69 -6.54
N ALA A 426 24.02 -9.57 -6.28
CA ALA A 426 22.58 -9.57 -6.02
C ALA A 426 21.80 -10.12 -7.23
N LEU A 427 22.11 -9.67 -8.44
CA LEU A 427 21.49 -10.18 -9.68
C LEU A 427 21.75 -11.67 -9.90
N LEU A 428 22.95 -12.18 -9.60
CA LEU A 428 23.21 -13.64 -9.63
C LEU A 428 22.33 -14.38 -8.64
N SER A 429 22.28 -13.93 -7.38
CA SER A 429 21.47 -14.54 -6.33
C SER A 429 19.97 -14.51 -6.67
N LEU A 430 19.48 -13.43 -7.28
CA LEU A 430 18.09 -13.37 -7.74
C LEU A 430 17.80 -14.35 -8.88
N ARG A 431 18.77 -14.61 -9.77
CA ARG A 431 18.57 -15.54 -10.88
C ARG A 431 18.37 -16.98 -10.42
N THR A 432 19.01 -17.41 -9.33
CA THR A 432 18.82 -18.76 -8.76
C THR A 432 17.40 -18.97 -8.23
N ARG A 433 16.72 -17.89 -7.87
CA ARG A 433 15.35 -17.86 -7.35
C ARG A 433 14.27 -17.72 -8.44
N CYS A 434 14.68 -17.52 -9.68
CA CYS A 434 13.76 -17.45 -10.82
C CYS A 434 13.29 -18.86 -11.21
N LYS A 435 11.98 -19.10 -11.21
CA LYS A 435 11.40 -20.34 -11.72
C LYS A 435 10.83 -20.11 -13.12
N SER A 436 11.15 -21.00 -14.06
CA SER A 436 10.48 -21.02 -15.37
C SER A 436 9.08 -21.60 -15.21
N HIS A 437 8.06 -20.92 -15.74
CA HIS A 437 6.65 -21.33 -15.71
C HIS A 437 6.33 -22.56 -16.57
N ILE A 438 7.33 -23.23 -17.17
CA ILE A 438 7.09 -24.43 -17.95
C ILE A 438 6.71 -25.56 -17.00
N GLY A 439 5.44 -25.98 -17.06
CA GLY A 439 4.80 -27.03 -16.27
C GLY A 439 5.42 -28.41 -16.44
N GLY A 440 6.66 -28.57 -15.98
CA GLY A 440 7.30 -29.87 -15.81
C GLY A 440 6.73 -30.54 -14.56
N VAL A 441 5.72 -31.40 -14.76
CA VAL A 441 5.45 -32.50 -13.84
C VAL A 441 6.80 -33.19 -13.58
N SER A 442 7.20 -33.24 -12.32
CA SER A 442 8.39 -34.01 -11.89
C SER A 442 8.14 -35.49 -12.20
N THR A 443 8.48 -35.90 -13.42
CA THR A 443 8.50 -37.29 -13.84
C THR A 443 9.87 -37.86 -13.51
N GLY A 444 9.97 -38.60 -12.40
CA GLY A 444 11.13 -39.45 -12.15
C GLY A 444 11.43 -39.70 -10.68
N LYS A 445 11.07 -40.88 -10.20
CA LYS A 445 11.49 -41.44 -8.91
C LYS A 445 13.03 -41.43 -8.79
N ASN A 446 13.53 -41.06 -7.61
CA ASN A 446 14.90 -41.31 -7.13
C ASN A 446 16.07 -40.67 -7.90
N LYS A 447 16.00 -39.37 -8.17
CA LYS A 447 17.22 -38.53 -8.25
C LYS A 447 17.12 -37.44 -7.18
N PRO A 448 18.22 -37.09 -6.50
CA PRO A 448 18.22 -35.95 -5.59
C PRO A 448 17.71 -34.76 -6.40
N SER A 449 16.71 -34.09 -5.85
CA SER A 449 16.03 -32.94 -6.43
C SER A 449 17.04 -31.99 -7.07
N SER A 450 17.24 -32.09 -8.39
CA SER A 450 18.04 -31.14 -9.15
C SER A 450 17.20 -29.87 -9.27
N LEU A 451 17.27 -29.06 -8.23
CA LEU A 451 16.82 -27.67 -8.25
C LEU A 451 17.57 -26.99 -9.40
N CYS A 452 16.84 -26.61 -10.45
CA CYS A 452 17.32 -26.01 -11.70
C CYS A 452 18.14 -26.91 -12.64
N ALA A 453 17.47 -27.78 -13.41
CA ALA A 453 18.01 -28.37 -14.64
C ALA A 453 16.98 -28.40 -15.78
N SER A 454 16.08 -27.43 -15.84
CA SER A 454 15.37 -27.08 -17.09
C SER A 454 16.30 -26.22 -17.95
N PRO A 455 16.28 -26.34 -19.29
CA PRO A 455 17.26 -25.68 -20.14
C PRO A 455 17.20 -24.17 -19.94
N LEU A 456 18.35 -23.57 -19.59
CA LEU A 456 18.53 -22.13 -19.61
C LEU A 456 18.40 -21.63 -21.04
N ASP A 457 17.61 -20.60 -21.24
CA ASP A 457 17.57 -19.88 -22.50
C ASP A 457 18.89 -19.11 -22.69
N PHE A 458 19.28 -18.93 -23.95
CA PHE A 458 20.57 -18.32 -24.25
C PHE A 458 20.64 -16.84 -23.82
N ASP A 459 19.52 -16.12 -23.76
CA ASP A 459 19.51 -14.73 -23.31
C ASP A 459 19.83 -14.61 -21.82
N SER A 460 19.28 -15.51 -20.98
CA SER A 460 19.71 -15.69 -19.59
C SER A 460 21.22 -15.93 -19.50
N VAL A 461 21.78 -16.80 -20.36
CA VAL A 461 23.22 -17.11 -20.36
C VAL A 461 24.06 -15.88 -20.72
N ARG A 462 23.65 -15.09 -21.72
CA ARG A 462 24.34 -13.85 -22.11
C ARG A 462 24.36 -12.83 -20.97
N LEU A 463 23.25 -12.66 -20.28
CA LEU A 463 23.17 -11.75 -19.14
C LEU A 463 24.00 -12.25 -17.96
N LEU A 464 23.94 -13.55 -17.66
CA LEU A 464 24.78 -14.17 -16.63
C LEU A 464 26.28 -13.99 -16.92
N ALA A 465 26.70 -14.17 -18.17
CA ALA A 465 28.08 -13.95 -18.58
C ALA A 465 28.54 -12.51 -18.33
N ARG A 466 27.70 -11.52 -18.67
CA ARG A 466 27.98 -10.09 -18.40
C ARG A 466 28.03 -9.80 -16.89
N VAL A 467 27.13 -10.37 -16.10
CA VAL A 467 27.13 -10.21 -14.64
C VAL A 467 28.38 -10.83 -14.01
N LEU A 468 28.77 -12.04 -14.44
CA LEU A 468 29.96 -12.74 -13.96
C LEU A 468 31.24 -11.98 -14.31
N HIS A 469 31.33 -11.41 -15.50
CA HIS A 469 32.44 -10.56 -15.89
C HIS A 469 32.61 -9.36 -14.94
N VAL A 470 31.52 -8.74 -14.48
CA VAL A 470 31.58 -7.64 -13.50
C VAL A 470 32.07 -8.12 -12.12
N ILE A 471 31.81 -9.38 -11.75
CA ILE A 471 32.19 -9.95 -10.45
C ILE A 471 33.64 -10.42 -10.45
N LEU A 472 34.05 -11.10 -11.51
CA LEU A 472 35.37 -11.74 -11.65
C LEU A 472 36.41 -10.82 -12.31
N GLY A 473 35.98 -9.71 -12.89
CA GLY A 473 36.85 -8.72 -13.54
C GLY A 473 37.67 -9.33 -14.68
N GLU A 474 38.98 -9.08 -14.64
CA GLU A 474 39.94 -9.60 -15.62
C GLU A 474 40.09 -11.13 -15.60
N GLY A 475 39.54 -11.83 -14.59
CA GLY A 475 39.62 -13.28 -14.50
C GLY A 475 38.86 -14.02 -15.60
N VAL A 476 37.78 -13.45 -16.13
CA VAL A 476 36.97 -14.05 -17.20
C VAL A 476 36.26 -12.98 -18.03
N ALA A 477 36.41 -13.00 -19.36
CA ALA A 477 35.64 -12.12 -20.25
C ALA A 477 34.23 -12.67 -20.52
N ALA A 478 33.25 -11.78 -20.67
CA ALA A 478 31.87 -12.17 -20.99
C ALA A 478 31.78 -12.92 -22.34
N GLU A 479 32.62 -12.54 -23.32
CA GLU A 479 32.66 -13.17 -24.64
C GLU A 479 33.15 -14.62 -24.58
N ASP A 480 34.13 -14.90 -23.74
CA ASP A 480 34.64 -16.26 -23.50
C ASP A 480 33.55 -17.13 -22.89
N LEU A 481 32.82 -16.63 -21.88
CA LEU A 481 31.68 -17.34 -21.29
C LEU A 481 30.56 -17.60 -22.30
N MET A 482 30.32 -16.71 -23.26
CA MET A 482 29.29 -16.93 -24.28
C MET A 482 29.69 -17.94 -25.35
N ASN A 483 31.00 -18.15 -25.55
CA ASN A 483 31.54 -18.95 -26.66
C ASN A 483 32.19 -20.26 -26.26
N GLU A 484 32.67 -20.36 -25.01
CA GLU A 484 33.52 -21.44 -24.50
C GLU A 484 32.97 -22.05 -23.21
N ALA A 485 32.67 -23.34 -23.25
CA ALA A 485 32.20 -24.08 -22.08
C ALA A 485 33.25 -24.17 -20.96
N ALA A 486 34.54 -24.17 -21.30
CA ALA A 486 35.64 -24.26 -20.32
C ALA A 486 35.76 -22.99 -19.46
N ALA A 487 35.40 -21.82 -20.00
CA ALA A 487 35.41 -20.55 -19.25
C ALA A 487 34.47 -20.58 -18.03
N TRP A 488 33.41 -21.42 -18.08
CA TRP A 488 32.48 -21.59 -16.96
C TRP A 488 33.08 -22.34 -15.77
N ASP A 489 34.15 -23.12 -15.96
CA ASP A 489 34.83 -23.79 -14.85
C ASP A 489 35.50 -22.76 -13.92
N VAL A 490 36.05 -21.68 -14.49
CA VAL A 490 36.57 -20.55 -13.72
C VAL A 490 35.42 -19.78 -13.07
N ALA A 491 34.30 -19.61 -13.78
CA ALA A 491 33.12 -18.94 -13.23
C ALA A 491 32.46 -19.67 -12.05
N GLN A 492 32.66 -21.00 -11.90
CA GLN A 492 32.18 -21.75 -10.73
C GLN A 492 32.73 -21.21 -9.41
N SER A 493 33.91 -20.58 -9.42
CA SER A 493 34.47 -19.94 -8.22
C SER A 493 33.54 -18.86 -7.63
N ALA A 494 32.70 -18.22 -8.46
CA ALA A 494 31.72 -17.23 -8.01
C ALA A 494 30.55 -17.83 -7.22
N ALA A 495 30.34 -19.14 -7.27
CA ALA A 495 29.29 -19.82 -6.50
C ALA A 495 29.65 -20.04 -5.03
N GLU A 496 30.95 -20.04 -4.69
CA GLU A 496 31.45 -20.38 -3.35
C GLU A 496 30.78 -21.66 -2.81
N ASN A 497 29.92 -21.54 -1.80
CA ASN A 497 29.18 -22.64 -1.16
C ASN A 497 27.67 -22.67 -1.51
N ASP A 498 27.20 -21.82 -2.44
CA ASP A 498 25.79 -21.79 -2.84
C ASP A 498 25.49 -22.88 -3.89
N GLU A 499 24.86 -23.96 -3.45
CA GLU A 499 24.49 -25.10 -4.32
C GLU A 499 23.55 -24.69 -5.46
N ALA A 500 22.62 -23.77 -5.22
CA ALA A 500 21.67 -23.32 -6.22
C ALA A 500 22.36 -22.47 -7.29
N LEU A 501 23.31 -21.63 -6.90
CA LEU A 501 24.14 -20.88 -7.83
C LEU A 501 25.07 -21.81 -8.62
N SER A 502 25.71 -22.78 -7.98
CA SER A 502 26.53 -23.78 -8.69
C SER A 502 25.71 -24.57 -9.71
N ALA A 503 24.48 -24.96 -9.37
CA ALA A 503 23.57 -25.62 -10.30
C ALA A 503 23.20 -24.72 -11.50
N LEU A 504 22.91 -23.43 -11.25
CA LEU A 504 22.63 -22.43 -12.30
C LEU A 504 23.81 -22.30 -13.27
N LEU A 505 25.03 -22.16 -12.75
CA LEU A 505 26.25 -22.02 -13.55
C LEU A 505 26.55 -23.29 -14.37
N ARG A 506 26.33 -24.48 -13.82
CA ARG A 506 26.43 -25.74 -14.58
C ARG A 506 25.38 -25.83 -15.68
N GLY A 507 24.16 -25.35 -15.42
CA GLY A 507 23.12 -25.26 -16.44
C GLY A 507 23.50 -24.32 -17.59
N ALA A 508 24.14 -23.19 -17.29
CA ALA A 508 24.61 -22.25 -18.30
C ALA A 508 25.77 -22.84 -19.12
N GLN A 509 26.73 -23.49 -18.45
CA GLN A 509 27.81 -24.23 -19.11
C GLN A 509 27.27 -25.25 -20.10
N LYS A 510 26.28 -26.06 -19.69
CA LYS A 510 25.67 -27.06 -20.57
C LYS A 510 24.99 -26.43 -21.79
N CYS A 511 24.29 -25.31 -21.63
CA CYS A 511 23.69 -24.57 -22.74
C CYS A 511 24.76 -24.12 -23.77
N VAL A 512 25.92 -23.63 -23.28
CA VAL A 512 27.03 -23.23 -24.15
C VAL A 512 27.66 -24.44 -24.84
N GLN A 513 27.85 -25.57 -24.15
CA GLN A 513 28.34 -26.83 -24.74
C GLN A 513 27.45 -27.30 -25.89
N GLU A 514 26.13 -27.32 -25.68
CA GLU A 514 25.16 -27.70 -26.72
C GLU A 514 25.24 -26.75 -27.92
N ARG A 515 25.40 -25.44 -27.68
CA ARG A 515 25.58 -24.44 -28.75
C ARG A 515 26.89 -24.62 -29.51
N GLN A 516 28.00 -24.91 -28.81
CA GLN A 516 29.28 -25.18 -29.45
C GLN A 516 29.21 -26.43 -30.33
N ALA A 517 28.60 -27.51 -29.85
CA ALA A 517 28.41 -28.73 -30.64
C ALA A 517 27.57 -28.49 -31.90
N SER A 518 26.60 -27.57 -31.84
CA SER A 518 25.72 -27.23 -32.96
C SER A 518 26.27 -26.13 -33.89
N LYS A 519 27.35 -25.42 -33.53
CA LYS A 519 28.03 -24.42 -34.41
C LYS A 519 28.45 -25.01 -35.76
N HIS A 520 28.77 -26.30 -35.81
CA HIS A 520 29.15 -26.98 -37.06
C HIS A 520 27.98 -27.25 -38.02
N VAL A 521 26.73 -27.11 -37.55
CA VAL A 521 25.51 -27.42 -38.32
C VAL A 521 24.76 -26.15 -38.74
N VAL A 522 24.93 -25.05 -38.01
CA VAL A 522 24.21 -23.79 -38.26
C VAL A 522 25.11 -22.81 -39.03
N MET A 523 24.78 -22.52 -40.29
CA MET A 523 25.41 -21.43 -41.05
C MET A 523 24.75 -20.08 -40.70
N THR A 524 25.52 -19.19 -40.09
CA THR A 524 25.15 -17.78 -39.90
C THR A 524 25.66 -16.95 -41.08
N PHE A 525 24.76 -16.30 -41.82
CA PHE A 525 25.12 -15.30 -42.82
C PHE A 525 25.11 -13.91 -42.16
N LEU A 526 26.23 -13.20 -42.29
CA LEU A 526 26.40 -11.83 -41.77
C LEU A 526 25.83 -10.79 -42.73
#